data_AF-A0A9W6LEE5-F1
#
_entry.id   AF-A0A9W6LEE5-F1
#
_cell.length_a   1.000
_cell.length_b   1.000
_cell.length_c   1.000
_cell.angle_alpha   90.00
_cell.angle_beta   90.00
_cell.angle_gamma   90.00
#
_symmetry.space_group_name_H-M   'P 1'
#
loop_
_entity.id
_entity.type
_entity.pdbx_description
1 polymer ?
#
loop_
_entity_poly.entity_id
_entity_poly.type
_entity_poly.pdbx_seq_one_letter_code
_entity_poly.pdbx_strand_id
1 'polypeptide(L)'
;MTAAGMNILLGVILLLLNLTAAADASSQSSPLRLGYLEHPGSALCLAAGSKGFFRAEGVRVRLVRFHDTERGLAALAAGGIDAGAFAVGETLRQIAEGKELRIIAGGGTARGADPLADLDEAATLEQESGGIVVAVAAPPRAPGKEVLVRLVTALIRAYQSLQKEPGGIGHGAVHFDPNPDYRRIERLWRFHDLQGEKRPRDFLANHVYEEIYCDALDRLMDRTGTKDGVLQKLFSEAVCVPDCCPPVAKKRDKNKGGSR
;
A
#
# COMPACT_ATOMS: atom_id res chain seq x y z
N MET A 1 -60.07 15.35 -41.68
CA MET A 1 -58.71 15.91 -41.56
C MET A 1 -58.24 15.69 -40.14
N THR A 2 -57.17 14.99 -39.78
CA THR A 2 -56.27 14.07 -40.49
C THR A 2 -55.65 13.21 -39.39
N ALA A 3 -55.81 11.89 -39.47
CA ALA A 3 -55.20 10.89 -38.57
C ALA A 3 -53.66 10.81 -38.69
N ALA A 4 -53.03 11.80 -39.35
CA ALA A 4 -51.60 11.90 -39.59
C ALA A 4 -50.85 12.67 -38.49
N GLY A 5 -51.55 13.38 -37.59
CA GLY A 5 -50.90 14.22 -36.55
C GLY A 5 -50.44 13.46 -35.31
N MET A 6 -51.04 12.31 -35.00
CA MET A 6 -50.76 11.59 -33.73
C MET A 6 -49.58 10.61 -33.82
N ASN A 7 -49.21 10.19 -35.04
CA ASN A 7 -48.08 9.27 -35.28
C ASN A 7 -46.72 9.97 -35.34
N ILE A 8 -46.69 11.29 -35.56
CA ILE A 8 -45.44 12.06 -35.63
C ILE A 8 -44.96 12.42 -34.20
N LEU A 9 -45.88 12.64 -33.25
CA LEU A 9 -45.51 12.98 -31.88
C LEU A 9 -44.95 11.78 -31.09
N LEU A 10 -45.39 10.55 -31.41
CA LEU A 10 -44.90 9.32 -30.78
C LEU A 10 -43.52 8.87 -31.33
N GLY A 11 -43.22 9.22 -32.60
CA GLY A 11 -41.94 8.89 -33.24
C GLY A 11 -40.77 9.75 -32.77
N VAL A 12 -41.02 11.01 -32.38
CA VAL A 12 -39.96 11.92 -31.89
C VAL A 12 -39.56 11.61 -30.44
N ILE A 13 -40.48 11.09 -29.62
CA ILE A 13 -40.18 10.71 -28.23
C ILE A 13 -39.35 9.41 -28.17
N LEU A 14 -39.52 8.47 -29.11
CA LEU A 14 -38.70 7.25 -29.17
C LEU A 14 -37.30 7.47 -29.77
N LEU A 15 -37.06 8.57 -30.51
CA LEU A 15 -35.74 8.90 -31.03
C LEU A 15 -34.86 9.66 -30.01
N LEU A 16 -35.44 10.22 -28.96
CA LEU A 16 -34.73 10.98 -27.92
C LEU A 16 -34.30 10.14 -26.71
N LEU A 17 -34.72 8.87 -26.61
CA LEU A 17 -34.34 7.96 -25.51
C LEU A 17 -33.04 7.17 -25.73
N ASN A 18 -32.38 7.31 -26.89
CA ASN A 18 -31.15 6.57 -27.23
C ASN A 18 -29.86 7.38 -27.09
N LEU A 19 -29.90 8.58 -26.49
CA LEU A 19 -28.76 9.51 -26.47
C LEU A 19 -28.14 9.80 -25.10
N THR A 20 -28.30 8.92 -24.11
CA THR A 20 -27.59 9.02 -22.82
C THR A 20 -27.03 7.68 -22.35
N ALA A 21 -26.49 6.89 -23.27
CA ALA A 21 -25.42 5.94 -22.94
C ALA A 21 -24.10 6.58 -23.39
N ALA A 22 -23.70 7.65 -22.71
CA ALA A 22 -22.30 8.03 -22.69
C ALA A 22 -21.59 6.85 -22.03
N ALA A 23 -21.07 5.96 -22.86
CA ALA A 23 -20.12 4.96 -22.44
C ALA A 23 -19.06 5.70 -21.65
N ASP A 24 -18.95 5.39 -20.36
CA ASP A 24 -17.70 5.45 -19.63
C ASP A 24 -16.73 4.50 -20.36
N ALA A 25 -16.25 4.93 -21.52
CA ALA A 25 -14.99 4.53 -22.07
C ALA A 25 -13.93 5.11 -21.14
N SER A 26 -13.90 4.56 -19.92
CA SER A 26 -12.75 4.62 -19.05
C SER A 26 -11.59 4.20 -19.94
N SER A 27 -10.73 5.18 -20.27
CA SER A 27 -9.42 4.96 -20.84
C SER A 27 -8.82 3.82 -20.04
N GLN A 28 -8.87 2.61 -20.60
CA GLN A 28 -8.50 1.39 -19.92
C GLN A 28 -6.97 1.37 -19.85
N SER A 29 -6.41 2.16 -18.92
CA SER A 29 -4.99 2.19 -18.60
C SER A 29 -4.53 0.77 -18.29
N SER A 30 -3.48 0.30 -18.95
CA SER A 30 -2.94 -1.05 -18.80
C SER A 30 -2.90 -1.46 -17.31
N PRO A 31 -3.32 -2.70 -16.98
CA PRO A 31 -3.38 -3.12 -15.58
C PRO A 31 -1.99 -3.02 -14.94
N LEU A 32 -1.93 -2.47 -13.73
CA LEU A 32 -0.74 -2.44 -12.89
C LEU A 32 -0.34 -3.88 -12.58
N ARG A 33 0.88 -4.27 -12.96
CA ARG A 33 1.45 -5.59 -12.71
C ARG A 33 2.11 -5.59 -11.34
N LEU A 34 1.50 -6.29 -10.39
CA LEU A 34 2.01 -6.43 -9.03
C LEU A 34 2.66 -7.80 -8.88
N GLY A 35 3.99 -7.83 -8.80
CA GLY A 35 4.76 -9.02 -8.48
C GLY A 35 4.52 -9.49 -7.05
N TYR A 36 4.51 -10.80 -6.81
CA TYR A 36 4.48 -11.34 -5.46
C TYR A 36 5.21 -12.69 -5.37
N LEU A 37 5.72 -13.00 -4.18
CA LEU A 37 6.27 -14.31 -3.85
C LEU A 37 5.20 -15.21 -3.24
N GLU A 38 5.32 -16.53 -3.43
CA GLU A 38 4.62 -17.51 -2.57
C GLU A 38 5.26 -17.57 -1.18
N HIS A 39 5.13 -16.45 -0.49
CA HIS A 39 5.60 -16.24 0.86
C HIS A 39 4.40 -15.77 1.70
N PRO A 40 4.22 -16.25 2.94
CA PRO A 40 3.12 -15.82 3.79
C PRO A 40 3.06 -14.30 3.98
N GLY A 41 4.20 -13.62 3.96
CA GLY A 41 4.28 -12.16 4.02
C GLY A 41 3.62 -11.42 2.84
N SER A 42 3.39 -12.09 1.71
CA SER A 42 2.68 -11.53 0.54
C SER A 42 1.16 -11.52 0.70
N ALA A 43 0.61 -12.02 1.81
CA ALA A 43 -0.82 -12.23 1.96
C ALA A 43 -1.65 -10.94 1.85
N LEU A 44 -1.12 -9.76 2.22
CA LEU A 44 -1.83 -8.50 2.00
C LEU A 44 -2.12 -8.25 0.52
N CYS A 45 -1.15 -8.50 -0.37
CA CYS A 45 -1.32 -8.33 -1.81
C CYS A 45 -2.34 -9.34 -2.37
N LEU A 46 -2.26 -10.59 -1.92
CA LEU A 46 -3.18 -11.65 -2.34
C LEU A 46 -4.62 -11.37 -1.86
N ALA A 47 -4.78 -10.99 -0.60
CA ALA A 47 -6.07 -10.61 -0.02
C ALA A 47 -6.66 -9.36 -0.70
N ALA A 48 -5.84 -8.35 -1.01
CA ALA A 48 -6.29 -7.17 -1.74
C ALA A 48 -6.83 -7.52 -3.14
N GLY A 49 -6.20 -8.49 -3.81
CA GLY A 49 -6.66 -9.03 -5.09
C GLY A 49 -7.95 -9.85 -4.96
N SER A 50 -7.94 -10.88 -4.12
CA SER A 50 -9.04 -11.84 -3.99
C SER A 50 -10.32 -11.22 -3.41
N LYS A 51 -10.19 -10.24 -2.51
CA LYS A 51 -11.33 -9.51 -1.93
C LYS A 51 -11.75 -8.29 -2.75
N GLY A 52 -11.09 -8.03 -3.87
CA GLY A 52 -11.45 -6.95 -4.80
C GLY A 52 -11.12 -5.53 -4.31
N PHE A 53 -10.26 -5.37 -3.32
CA PHE A 53 -9.91 -4.04 -2.78
C PHE A 53 -9.17 -3.17 -3.78
N PHE A 54 -8.33 -3.75 -4.67
CA PHE A 54 -7.70 -2.98 -5.75
C PHE A 54 -8.75 -2.32 -6.66
N ARG A 55 -9.75 -3.10 -7.08
CA ARG A 55 -10.85 -2.61 -7.91
C ARG A 55 -11.70 -1.58 -7.18
N ALA A 56 -11.94 -1.75 -5.88
CA ALA A 56 -12.68 -0.79 -5.05
C ALA A 56 -11.98 0.58 -4.95
N GLU A 57 -10.65 0.63 -5.07
CA GLU A 57 -9.88 1.88 -5.15
C GLU A 57 -9.67 2.35 -6.60
N GLY A 58 -10.25 1.68 -7.59
CA GLY A 58 -10.14 2.06 -9.00
C GLY A 58 -8.78 1.74 -9.62
N VAL A 59 -8.03 0.78 -9.07
CA VAL A 59 -6.76 0.29 -9.64
C VAL A 59 -6.99 -1.09 -10.22
N ARG A 60 -6.75 -1.25 -11.53
CA ARG A 60 -6.75 -2.57 -12.16
C ARG A 60 -5.40 -3.21 -11.92
N VAL A 61 -5.36 -4.27 -11.12
CA VAL A 61 -4.12 -4.98 -10.79
C VAL A 61 -4.12 -6.37 -11.42
N ARG A 62 -3.00 -6.74 -12.04
CA ARG A 62 -2.68 -8.12 -12.42
C ARG A 62 -1.58 -8.63 -11.50
N LEU A 63 -1.88 -9.65 -10.71
CA LEU A 63 -0.87 -10.32 -9.88
C LEU A 63 0.04 -11.18 -10.75
N VAL A 64 1.35 -11.06 -10.54
CA VAL A 64 2.39 -11.81 -11.25
C VAL A 64 3.20 -12.58 -10.21
N ARG A 65 3.14 -13.91 -10.26
CA ARG A 65 3.88 -14.76 -9.31
C ARG A 65 5.35 -14.83 -9.71
N PHE A 66 6.23 -14.72 -8.71
CA PHE A 66 7.66 -14.99 -8.82
C PHE A 66 8.05 -16.12 -7.87
N HIS A 67 9.10 -16.86 -8.23
CA HIS A 67 9.66 -17.94 -7.41
C HIS A 67 10.59 -17.41 -6.33
N ASP A 68 11.31 -16.32 -6.61
CA ASP A 68 12.33 -15.76 -5.75
C ASP A 68 12.38 -14.23 -5.89
N THR A 69 12.95 -13.58 -4.87
CA THR A 69 13.05 -12.13 -4.79
C THR A 69 13.92 -11.55 -5.91
N GLU A 70 15.05 -12.20 -6.23
CA GLU A 70 16.03 -11.70 -7.19
C GLU A 70 15.40 -11.50 -8.58
N ARG A 71 14.71 -12.52 -9.10
CA ARG A 71 13.99 -12.44 -10.38
C ARG A 71 12.87 -11.42 -10.35
N GLY A 72 12.17 -11.32 -9.21
CA GLY A 72 11.12 -10.33 -8.99
C GLY A 72 11.64 -8.89 -9.09
N LEU A 73 12.73 -8.59 -8.37
CA LEU A 73 13.37 -7.28 -8.38
C LEU A 73 14.02 -6.97 -9.73
N ALA A 74 14.63 -7.95 -10.39
CA ALA A 74 15.14 -7.78 -11.76
C ALA A 74 14.01 -7.42 -12.74
N ALA A 75 12.86 -8.09 -12.64
CA ALA A 75 11.68 -7.75 -13.43
C ALA A 75 11.13 -6.36 -13.09
N LEU A 76 11.12 -5.96 -11.81
CA LEU A 76 10.71 -4.63 -11.39
C LEU A 76 11.64 -3.55 -11.98
N ALA A 77 12.95 -3.72 -11.81
CA ALA A 77 13.96 -2.81 -12.35
C ALA A 77 13.89 -2.71 -13.88
N ALA A 78 13.59 -3.81 -14.58
CA ALA A 78 13.44 -3.85 -16.03
C ALA A 78 12.08 -3.33 -16.54
N GLY A 79 11.12 -3.02 -15.67
CA GLY A 79 9.75 -2.65 -16.06
C GLY A 79 8.90 -3.82 -16.58
N GLY A 80 9.28 -5.05 -16.25
CA GLY A 80 8.47 -6.26 -16.45
C GLY A 80 7.27 -6.35 -15.49
N ILE A 81 7.36 -5.66 -14.35
CA ILE A 81 6.27 -5.38 -13.41
C ILE A 81 6.35 -3.91 -12.93
N ASP A 82 5.29 -3.41 -12.32
CA ASP A 82 5.14 -2.00 -11.93
C ASP A 82 5.29 -1.79 -10.41
N ALA A 83 4.96 -2.82 -9.63
CA ALA A 83 5.19 -2.91 -8.19
C ALA A 83 5.48 -4.37 -7.81
N GLY A 84 6.08 -4.62 -6.65
CA GLY A 84 6.36 -5.99 -6.22
C GLY A 84 6.47 -6.17 -4.70
N ALA A 85 5.90 -7.26 -4.19
CA ALA A 85 5.97 -7.69 -2.80
C ALA A 85 7.10 -8.70 -2.60
N PHE A 86 8.22 -8.23 -2.05
CA PHE A 86 9.50 -8.96 -2.03
C PHE A 86 10.21 -8.87 -0.67
N ALA A 87 11.19 -9.75 -0.44
CA ALA A 87 11.94 -9.79 0.81
C ALA A 87 12.68 -8.48 1.07
N VAL A 88 12.59 -7.95 2.28
CA VAL A 88 13.13 -6.63 2.62
C VAL A 88 14.65 -6.61 2.58
N GLY A 89 15.33 -7.64 3.11
CA GLY A 89 16.81 -7.69 3.12
C GLY A 89 17.41 -7.62 1.73
N GLU A 90 16.86 -8.41 0.79
CA GLU A 90 17.32 -8.41 -0.61
C GLU A 90 16.93 -7.13 -1.35
N THR A 91 15.74 -6.57 -1.07
CA THR A 91 15.35 -5.26 -1.61
C THR A 91 16.33 -4.17 -1.18
N LEU A 92 16.75 -4.16 0.09
CA LEU A 92 17.74 -3.21 0.60
C LEU A 92 19.12 -3.44 0.01
N ARG A 93 19.56 -4.68 -0.19
CA ARG A 93 20.82 -4.99 -0.89
C ARG A 93 20.83 -4.41 -2.30
N GLN A 94 19.76 -4.60 -3.07
CA GLN A 94 19.67 -4.03 -4.42
C GLN A 94 19.65 -2.50 -4.43
N ILE A 95 18.97 -1.87 -3.46
CA ILE A 95 19.04 -0.40 -3.27
C ILE A 95 20.49 0.03 -2.99
N ALA A 96 21.21 -0.69 -2.12
CA ALA A 96 22.62 -0.41 -1.84
C ALA A 96 23.50 -0.58 -3.09
N GLU A 97 23.20 -1.53 -3.96
CA GLU A 97 23.88 -1.74 -5.25
C GLU A 97 23.53 -0.68 -6.31
N GLY A 98 22.69 0.31 -5.98
CA GLY A 98 22.33 1.42 -6.86
C GLY A 98 21.13 1.13 -7.75
N LYS A 99 20.31 0.11 -7.43
CA LYS A 99 19.00 -0.03 -8.07
C LYS A 99 18.05 1.03 -7.53
N GLU A 100 17.51 1.82 -8.44
CA GLU A 100 16.53 2.87 -8.17
C GLU A 100 15.15 2.28 -7.83
N LEU A 101 15.01 1.78 -6.60
CA LEU A 101 13.80 1.16 -6.06
C LEU A 101 13.24 1.99 -4.91
N ARG A 102 11.92 1.97 -4.71
CA ARG A 102 11.26 2.70 -3.63
C ARG A 102 10.30 1.80 -2.89
N ILE A 103 10.46 1.70 -1.57
CA ILE A 103 9.57 0.97 -0.68
C ILE A 103 8.39 1.88 -0.34
N ILE A 104 7.16 1.43 -0.61
CA ILE A 104 5.93 2.23 -0.46
C ILE A 104 4.94 1.64 0.56
N ALA A 105 5.10 0.38 0.93
CA ALA A 105 4.29 -0.27 1.95
C ALA A 105 5.04 -1.43 2.60
N GLY A 106 4.64 -1.77 3.82
CA GLY A 106 5.02 -3.00 4.48
C GLY A 106 4.18 -4.20 4.02
N GLY A 107 4.54 -5.37 4.53
CA GLY A 107 3.90 -6.64 4.25
C GLY A 107 3.80 -7.48 5.50
N GLY A 108 4.09 -8.78 5.38
CA GLY A 108 4.18 -9.67 6.53
C GLY A 108 5.59 -10.17 6.80
N THR A 109 5.88 -10.36 8.07
CA THR A 109 7.11 -10.94 8.61
C THR A 109 6.74 -12.21 9.36
N ALA A 110 7.40 -13.33 9.06
CA ALA A 110 7.18 -14.55 9.82
C ALA A 110 7.51 -14.31 11.30
N ARG A 111 6.78 -14.95 12.21
CA ARG A 111 7.11 -15.00 13.63
C ARG A 111 7.83 -16.30 13.95
N GLY A 112 8.87 -16.20 14.76
CA GLY A 112 9.58 -17.34 15.31
C GLY A 112 8.65 -18.18 16.17
N ALA A 113 8.83 -19.50 16.14
CA ALA A 113 8.08 -20.41 16.99
C ALA A 113 8.57 -20.40 18.45
N ASP A 114 9.78 -19.89 18.70
CA ASP A 114 10.39 -19.79 20.01
C ASP A 114 10.23 -18.38 20.58
N PRO A 115 9.46 -18.18 21.66
CA PRO A 115 9.32 -16.88 22.33
C PRO A 115 10.65 -16.30 22.85
N LEU A 116 11.68 -17.12 23.02
CA LEU A 116 13.01 -16.67 23.43
C LEU A 116 13.85 -16.18 22.24
N ALA A 117 13.49 -16.52 20.99
CA ALA A 117 14.17 -16.01 19.80
C ALA A 117 14.04 -14.49 19.67
N ASP A 118 12.95 -13.91 20.19
CA ASP A 118 12.74 -12.46 20.24
C ASP A 118 13.70 -11.75 21.22
N LEU A 119 14.43 -12.50 22.07
CA LEU A 119 15.47 -11.95 22.95
C LEU A 119 16.84 -11.84 22.25
N ASP A 120 17.01 -12.53 21.11
CA ASP A 120 18.18 -12.38 20.25
C ASP A 120 17.88 -11.34 19.18
N GLU A 121 18.49 -10.15 19.35
CA GLU A 121 18.33 -9.04 18.42
C GLU A 121 18.79 -9.41 17.00
N ALA A 122 19.87 -10.19 16.86
CA ALA A 122 20.37 -10.59 15.54
C ALA A 122 19.41 -11.58 14.86
N ALA A 123 18.88 -12.55 15.61
CA ALA A 123 17.87 -13.47 15.09
C ALA A 123 16.59 -12.74 14.68
N THR A 124 16.18 -11.75 15.48
CA THR A 124 15.03 -10.89 15.18
C THR A 124 15.26 -10.10 13.89
N LEU A 125 16.43 -9.48 13.72
CA LEU A 125 16.78 -8.73 12.52
C LEU A 125 16.88 -9.62 11.28
N GLU A 126 17.37 -10.86 11.41
CA GLU A 126 17.41 -11.83 10.32
C GLU A 126 15.99 -12.24 9.90
N GLN A 127 15.12 -12.54 10.86
CA GLN A 127 13.70 -12.83 10.60
C GLN A 127 13.00 -11.64 9.94
N GLU A 128 13.23 -10.43 10.45
CA GLU A 128 12.71 -9.21 9.85
C GLU A 128 13.23 -8.99 8.43
N SER A 129 14.47 -9.37 8.13
CA SER A 129 15.08 -9.32 6.79
C SER A 129 14.38 -10.23 5.79
N GLY A 130 13.83 -11.36 6.26
CA GLY A 130 12.97 -12.26 5.49
C GLY A 130 11.52 -11.79 5.33
N GLY A 131 11.13 -10.71 6.01
CA GLY A 131 9.81 -10.10 5.86
C GLY A 131 9.59 -9.46 4.48
N ILE A 132 8.33 -9.18 4.14
CA ILE A 132 7.94 -8.62 2.85
C ILE A 132 7.74 -7.11 2.94
N VAL A 133 8.20 -6.40 1.91
CA VAL A 133 7.86 -5.01 1.61
C VAL A 133 7.30 -4.90 0.19
N VAL A 134 6.51 -3.86 -0.08
CA VAL A 134 6.06 -3.53 -1.43
C VAL A 134 6.93 -2.42 -1.99
N ALA A 135 7.61 -2.71 -3.09
CA ALA A 135 8.50 -1.79 -3.78
C ALA A 135 8.01 -1.45 -5.19
N VAL A 136 8.41 -0.27 -5.68
CA VAL A 136 8.24 0.18 -7.07
C VAL A 136 9.57 0.64 -7.65
N ALA A 137 9.69 0.68 -8.98
CA ALA A 137 10.82 1.37 -9.61
C ALA A 137 10.72 2.88 -9.41
N ALA A 138 11.84 3.60 -9.41
CA ALA A 138 11.83 5.06 -9.43
C ALA A 138 11.34 5.63 -10.79
N PRO A 139 10.91 6.91 -10.83
CA PRO A 139 10.65 7.65 -12.05
C PRO A 139 11.81 7.55 -13.04
N PRO A 140 11.52 7.53 -14.35
CA PRO A 140 10.21 7.73 -14.97
C PRO A 140 9.32 6.47 -15.02
N ARG A 141 9.75 5.35 -14.43
CA ARG A 141 9.05 4.05 -14.51
C ARG A 141 8.00 3.84 -13.42
N ALA A 142 8.08 4.61 -12.34
CA ALA A 142 7.11 4.56 -11.25
C ALA A 142 5.68 4.84 -11.76
N PRO A 143 4.66 4.09 -11.31
CA PRO A 143 3.28 4.54 -11.42
C PRO A 143 3.10 5.92 -10.78
N GLY A 144 2.14 6.71 -11.29
CA GLY A 144 1.84 8.03 -10.72
C GLY A 144 1.42 7.95 -9.25
N LYS A 145 1.71 9.01 -8.48
CA LYS A 145 1.46 9.08 -7.03
C LYS A 145 0.04 8.62 -6.64
N GLU A 146 -1.00 9.11 -7.32
CA GLU A 146 -2.39 8.72 -7.03
C GLU A 146 -2.66 7.21 -7.22
N VAL A 147 -1.99 6.56 -8.18
CA VAL A 147 -2.10 5.11 -8.37
C VAL A 147 -1.44 4.37 -7.22
N LEU A 148 -0.28 4.86 -6.75
CA LEU A 148 0.42 4.29 -5.59
C LEU A 148 -0.38 4.46 -4.30
N VAL A 149 -0.95 5.64 -4.06
CA VAL A 149 -1.82 5.88 -2.90
C VAL A 149 -3.00 4.92 -2.91
N ARG A 150 -3.69 4.76 -4.04
CA ARG A 150 -4.80 3.80 -4.17
C ARG A 150 -4.37 2.35 -3.99
N LEU A 151 -3.18 1.99 -4.49
CA LEU A 151 -2.60 0.66 -4.29
C LEU A 151 -2.39 0.40 -2.80
N VAL A 152 -1.76 1.32 -2.08
CA VAL A 152 -1.51 1.19 -0.63
C VAL A 152 -2.81 1.26 0.17
N THR A 153 -3.80 2.08 -0.21
CA THR A 153 -5.14 2.07 0.39
C THR A 153 -5.78 0.69 0.31
N ALA A 154 -5.63 -0.01 -0.82
CA ALA A 154 -6.14 -1.38 -0.96
C ALA A 154 -5.40 -2.39 -0.06
N LEU A 155 -4.10 -2.21 0.17
CA LEU A 155 -3.32 -3.04 1.10
C LEU A 155 -3.73 -2.80 2.55
N ILE A 156 -3.96 -1.55 2.96
CA ILE A 156 -4.48 -1.22 4.29
C ILE A 156 -5.87 -1.85 4.48
N ARG A 157 -6.75 -1.79 3.46
CA ARG A 157 -8.06 -2.48 3.49
C ARG A 157 -7.93 -3.99 3.61
N ALA A 158 -6.96 -4.60 2.93
CA ALA A 158 -6.65 -6.01 3.09
C ALA A 158 -6.26 -6.34 4.52
N TYR A 159 -5.35 -5.55 5.11
CA TYR A 159 -4.95 -5.67 6.51
C TYR A 159 -6.16 -5.57 7.45
N GLN A 160 -6.98 -4.52 7.32
CA GLN A 160 -8.21 -4.36 8.12
C GLN A 160 -9.14 -5.56 8.01
N SER A 161 -9.30 -6.11 6.81
CA SER A 161 -10.17 -7.25 6.59
C SER A 161 -9.68 -8.51 7.29
N LEU A 162 -8.36 -8.74 7.30
CA LEU A 162 -7.74 -9.90 7.94
C LEU A 162 -7.73 -9.77 9.47
N GLN A 163 -7.68 -8.55 10.01
CA GLN A 163 -7.84 -8.31 11.45
C GLN A 163 -9.26 -8.59 11.97
N LYS A 164 -10.27 -8.49 11.09
CA LYS A 164 -11.70 -8.68 11.45
C LYS A 164 -12.18 -10.12 11.30
N GLU A 165 -11.39 -11.02 10.71
CA GLU A 165 -11.74 -12.42 10.57
C GLU A 165 -11.67 -13.15 11.92
N PRO A 166 -12.54 -14.15 12.20
CA PRO A 166 -12.42 -14.98 13.38
C PRO A 166 -11.10 -15.76 13.32
N GLY A 167 -10.23 -15.59 14.33
CA GLY A 167 -8.83 -16.04 14.27
C GLY A 167 -7.88 -15.01 13.64
N GLY A 168 -8.32 -13.76 13.52
CA GLY A 168 -7.56 -12.63 12.98
C GLY A 168 -6.14 -12.57 13.53
N ILE A 169 -5.24 -12.04 12.71
CA ILE A 169 -3.77 -12.26 12.68
C ILE A 169 -3.00 -11.93 13.99
N GLY A 170 -3.69 -11.61 15.08
CA GLY A 170 -3.13 -11.51 16.44
C GLY A 170 -2.48 -12.78 16.99
N HIS A 171 -2.73 -13.96 16.41
CA HIS A 171 -2.12 -15.24 16.86
C HIS A 171 -1.52 -16.12 15.74
N GLY A 172 -1.28 -15.57 14.54
CA GLY A 172 -0.72 -16.31 13.41
C GLY A 172 0.81 -16.33 13.37
N ALA A 173 1.37 -17.28 12.60
CA ALA A 173 2.80 -17.41 12.31
C ALA A 173 3.41 -16.23 11.51
N VAL A 174 2.63 -15.18 11.24
CA VAL A 174 3.04 -14.01 10.45
C VAL A 174 2.46 -12.76 11.10
N HIS A 175 3.32 -11.79 11.37
CA HIS A 175 2.93 -10.43 11.74
C HIS A 175 2.82 -9.57 10.48
N PHE A 176 1.67 -8.95 10.24
CA PHE A 176 1.49 -8.02 9.13
C PHE A 176 1.48 -6.58 9.62
N ASP A 177 2.15 -5.72 8.87
CA ASP A 177 2.12 -4.28 9.03
C ASP A 177 2.15 -3.63 7.63
N PRO A 178 1.09 -2.93 7.20
CA PRO A 178 1.10 -2.22 5.92
C PRO A 178 1.98 -0.96 5.95
N ASN A 179 2.39 -0.48 7.13
CA ASN A 179 3.35 0.61 7.25
C ASN A 179 4.74 0.15 6.74
N PRO A 180 5.39 0.88 5.81
CA PRO A 180 6.77 0.57 5.46
C PRO A 180 7.73 0.67 6.66
N ASP A 181 7.43 1.48 7.68
CA ASP A 181 8.22 1.69 8.91
C ASP A 181 9.70 1.99 8.62
N TYR A 182 10.01 3.26 8.34
CA TYR A 182 11.37 3.72 8.08
C TYR A 182 12.33 3.35 9.21
N ARG A 183 11.90 3.39 10.48
CA ARG A 183 12.78 3.10 11.61
C ARG A 183 13.17 1.63 11.65
N ARG A 184 12.23 0.72 11.34
CA ARG A 184 12.55 -0.69 11.16
C ARG A 184 13.49 -0.91 9.99
N ILE A 185 13.20 -0.30 8.83
CA ILE A 185 14.05 -0.41 7.64
C ILE A 185 15.47 0.13 7.91
N GLU A 186 15.60 1.24 8.65
CA GLU A 186 16.88 1.83 9.05
C GLU A 186 17.71 0.89 9.94
N ARG A 187 17.07 0.15 10.86
CA ARG A 187 17.77 -0.88 11.66
C ARG A 187 18.32 -2.00 10.79
N LEU A 188 17.51 -2.53 9.86
CA LEU A 188 17.92 -3.57 8.93
C LEU A 188 19.05 -3.10 8.00
N TRP A 189 18.97 -1.87 7.53
CA TRP A 189 20.01 -1.25 6.72
C TRP A 189 21.37 -1.20 7.44
N ARG A 190 21.37 -0.85 8.73
CA ARG A 190 22.57 -0.84 9.57
C ARG A 190 23.06 -2.25 9.90
N PHE A 191 22.15 -3.17 10.20
CA PHE A 191 22.45 -4.57 10.47
C PHE A 191 23.22 -5.25 9.32
N HIS A 192 22.79 -4.98 8.08
CA HIS A 192 23.45 -5.51 6.87
C HIS A 192 24.65 -4.69 6.40
N ASP A 193 25.06 -3.65 7.15
CA ASP A 193 26.15 -2.72 6.79
C ASP A 193 26.00 -2.12 5.37
N LEU A 194 24.78 -1.73 5.01
CA LEU A 194 24.45 -1.31 3.64
C LEU A 194 24.74 0.17 3.37
N GLN A 195 25.06 0.96 4.39
CA GLN A 195 25.34 2.39 4.20
C GLN A 195 26.59 2.59 3.34
N GLY A 196 27.69 1.89 3.64
CA GLY A 196 28.99 2.09 3.00
C GLY A 196 29.53 3.53 3.14
N GLU A 197 30.84 3.70 2.93
CA GLU A 197 31.49 5.00 3.17
C GLU A 197 31.13 6.08 2.14
N LYS A 198 30.74 5.67 0.92
CA LYS A 198 30.54 6.58 -0.22
C LYS A 198 29.10 7.09 -0.36
N ARG A 199 28.13 6.56 0.40
CA ARG A 199 26.71 6.94 0.24
C ARG A 199 26.33 8.08 1.19
N PRO A 200 25.53 9.07 0.74
CA PRO A 200 24.99 10.12 1.59
C PRO A 200 24.23 9.58 2.80
N ARG A 201 24.26 10.30 3.93
CA ARG A 201 23.58 9.86 5.17
C ARG A 201 22.07 9.69 5.00
N ASP A 202 21.46 10.44 4.11
CA ASP A 202 20.04 10.42 3.76
C ASP A 202 19.72 9.46 2.60
N PHE A 203 20.69 8.68 2.11
CA PHE A 203 20.51 7.78 0.96
C PHE A 203 19.29 6.86 1.12
N LEU A 204 19.16 6.18 2.27
CA LEU A 204 18.03 5.29 2.55
C LEU A 204 16.70 6.04 2.61
N ALA A 205 16.67 7.24 3.19
CA ALA A 205 15.44 8.04 3.29
C ALA A 205 14.86 8.37 1.91
N ASN A 206 15.72 8.50 0.88
CA ASN A 206 15.28 8.70 -0.50
C ASN A 206 14.71 7.44 -1.18
N HIS A 207 14.66 6.30 -0.48
CA HIS A 207 14.16 5.02 -0.99
C HIS A 207 12.98 4.45 -0.16
N VAL A 208 12.58 5.10 0.94
CA VAL A 208 11.43 4.69 1.76
C VAL A 208 10.38 5.78 1.76
N TYR A 209 9.26 5.53 1.09
CA TYR A 209 8.26 6.54 0.74
C TYR A 209 7.04 6.42 1.66
N GLU A 210 7.23 6.83 2.91
CA GLU A 210 6.17 6.83 3.93
C GLU A 210 5.01 7.76 3.56
N GLU A 211 5.26 8.82 2.79
CA GLU A 211 4.24 9.75 2.28
C GLU A 211 3.10 9.01 1.53
N ILE A 212 3.41 7.98 0.75
CA ILE A 212 2.39 7.19 0.02
C ILE A 212 1.48 6.45 1.02
N TYR A 213 2.06 5.94 2.09
CA TYR A 213 1.33 5.27 3.16
C TYR A 213 0.50 6.27 3.98
N CYS A 214 1.08 7.39 4.39
CA CYS A 214 0.37 8.42 5.18
C CYS A 214 -0.82 8.97 4.36
N ASP A 215 -0.64 9.31 3.07
CA ASP A 215 -1.74 9.74 2.18
C ASP A 215 -2.85 8.67 2.03
N ALA A 216 -2.46 7.39 1.93
CA ALA A 216 -3.39 6.28 1.80
C ALA A 216 -4.20 6.06 3.10
N LEU A 217 -3.56 6.25 4.26
CA LEU A 217 -4.17 6.14 5.57
C LEU A 217 -5.12 7.31 5.82
N ASP A 218 -4.71 8.54 5.54
CA ASP A 218 -5.54 9.75 5.67
C ASP A 218 -6.83 9.63 4.86
N ARG A 219 -6.72 9.18 3.61
CA ARG A 219 -7.88 8.90 2.76
C ARG A 219 -8.87 7.92 3.37
N LEU A 220 -8.40 6.92 4.12
CA LEU A 220 -9.27 5.97 4.83
C LEU A 220 -9.83 6.56 6.13
N MET A 221 -9.04 7.39 6.82
CA MET A 221 -9.45 8.12 8.01
C MET A 221 -10.62 9.05 7.72
N ASP A 222 -10.54 9.81 6.62
CA ASP A 222 -11.58 10.74 6.16
C ASP A 222 -12.91 10.03 5.82
N ARG A 223 -12.83 8.84 5.22
CA ARG A 223 -14.02 8.08 4.80
C ARG A 223 -14.72 7.41 5.98
N THR A 224 -13.95 6.75 6.85
CA THR A 224 -14.50 5.78 7.82
C THR A 224 -13.74 5.68 9.14
N GLY A 225 -12.53 6.24 9.24
CA GLY A 225 -11.56 5.83 10.26
C GLY A 225 -11.86 6.27 11.69
N THR A 226 -12.67 7.30 11.92
CA THR A 226 -13.07 7.66 13.30
C THR A 226 -13.94 6.59 13.98
N LYS A 227 -14.46 5.61 13.24
CA LYS A 227 -15.27 4.50 13.76
C LYS A 227 -14.57 3.13 13.64
N ASP A 228 -13.37 3.07 13.05
CA ASP A 228 -12.64 1.83 12.81
C ASP A 228 -11.40 1.76 13.71
N GLY A 229 -11.44 0.89 14.72
CA GLY A 229 -10.34 0.75 15.69
C GLY A 229 -9.01 0.29 15.08
N VAL A 230 -9.05 -0.43 13.95
CA VAL A 230 -7.82 -0.85 13.25
C VAL A 230 -7.15 0.36 12.61
N LEU A 231 -7.93 1.23 11.95
CA LEU A 231 -7.38 2.45 11.34
C LEU A 231 -6.88 3.43 12.40
N GLN A 232 -7.60 3.58 13.52
CA GLN A 232 -7.14 4.40 14.63
C GLN A 232 -5.80 3.91 15.19
N LYS A 233 -5.63 2.60 15.33
CA LYS A 233 -4.37 2.01 15.78
C LYS A 233 -3.24 2.32 14.79
N LEU A 234 -3.43 2.01 13.50
CA LEU A 234 -2.45 2.32 12.45
C LEU A 234 -2.08 3.80 12.42
N PHE A 235 -3.05 4.69 12.59
CA PHE A 235 -2.82 6.14 12.61
C PHE A 235 -2.01 6.58 13.86
N SER A 236 -2.23 5.95 15.01
CA SER A 236 -1.47 6.25 16.22
C SER A 236 -0.03 5.72 16.21
N GLU A 237 0.21 4.65 15.44
CA GLU A 237 1.52 3.99 15.30
C GLU A 237 2.31 4.50 14.09
N ALA A 238 1.65 5.20 13.16
CA ALA A 238 2.30 5.79 11.99
C ALA A 238 3.30 6.87 12.44
N VAL A 239 4.58 6.51 12.47
CA VAL A 239 5.69 7.44 12.63
C VAL A 239 5.98 8.06 11.27
N CYS A 240 5.15 9.01 10.83
CA CYS A 240 5.50 9.77 9.64
C CYS A 240 6.73 10.64 10.00
N VAL A 241 7.83 10.54 9.23
CA VAL A 241 9.03 11.41 9.35
C VAL A 241 8.58 12.86 9.59
N PRO A 242 9.24 13.63 10.49
CA PRO A 242 8.86 15.02 10.76
C PRO A 242 8.61 15.77 9.44
N ASP A 243 7.40 16.30 9.31
CA ASP A 243 6.81 17.03 8.17
C ASP A 243 5.75 16.30 7.32
N CYS A 244 5.49 15.01 7.53
CA CYS A 244 4.48 14.28 6.73
C CYS A 244 3.05 14.24 7.33
N CYS A 245 2.87 14.45 8.64
CA CYS A 245 1.54 14.50 9.26
C CYS A 245 1.19 15.92 9.74
N PRO A 246 0.02 16.49 9.41
CA PRO A 246 -0.45 17.69 10.10
C PRO A 246 -0.60 17.38 11.61
N PRO A 247 -0.25 18.31 12.50
CA PRO A 247 -0.39 18.10 13.93
C PRO A 247 -1.85 17.77 14.24
N VAL A 248 -2.07 16.67 14.97
CA VAL A 248 -3.39 16.28 15.50
C VAL A 248 -3.99 17.52 16.16
N ALA A 249 -5.11 18.01 15.62
CA ALA A 249 -5.78 19.18 16.16
C ALA A 249 -6.15 18.91 17.61
N LYS A 250 -5.38 19.51 18.55
CA LYS A 250 -5.75 19.52 19.96
C LYS A 250 -7.16 20.06 20.04
N LYS A 251 -8.09 19.27 20.59
CA LYS A 251 -9.41 19.74 20.99
C LYS A 251 -9.20 21.03 21.79
N ARG A 252 -9.55 22.17 21.18
CA ARG A 252 -9.71 23.41 21.92
C ARG A 252 -10.85 23.16 22.89
N ASP A 253 -10.54 23.04 24.17
CA ASP A 253 -11.52 23.09 25.25
C ASP A 253 -12.25 24.43 25.16
N LYS A 254 -13.33 24.46 24.39
CA LYS A 254 -14.38 25.45 24.50
C LYS A 254 -15.30 25.00 25.63
N ASN A 255 -14.84 25.19 26.87
CA ASN A 255 -15.76 25.43 27.99
C ASN A 255 -14.99 25.93 29.21
N LYS A 256 -15.00 27.25 29.39
CA LYS A 256 -15.40 27.93 30.63
C LYS A 256 -15.37 29.44 30.37
N GLY A 257 -16.45 29.92 29.75
CA GLY A 257 -16.96 31.26 30.06
C GLY A 257 -17.78 31.14 31.33
N GLY A 258 -17.59 32.07 32.28
CA GLY A 258 -18.37 32.10 33.52
C GLY A 258 -17.92 33.24 34.42
N SER A 259 -18.51 34.41 34.20
CA SER A 259 -18.43 35.64 35.01
C SER A 259 -18.36 35.41 36.52
N ARG A 260 -17.47 36.12 37.21
CA ARG A 260 -17.73 37.39 37.90
C ARG A 260 -16.42 37.98 38.40
#